data_AF-A0A1S6ERR0-F1
#
_entry.id   AF-A0A1S6ERR0-F1
#
_cell.length_a   1.000
_cell.length_b   1.000
_cell.length_c   1.000
_cell.angle_alpha   90.00
_cell.angle_beta   90.00
_cell.angle_gamma   90.00
#
_symmetry.space_group_name_H-M   'P 1'
#
loop_
_entity.id
_entity.type
_entity.pdbx_description
1 polymer ?
#
loop_
_entity_poly.entity_id
_entity_poly.type
_entity_poly.pdbx_seq_one_letter_code
_entity_poly.pdbx_strand_id
1 'polypeptide(L)'
;MNRFAILSAVAAIAASASVPAFAQSPAPTPAPERAQRVVMLCATDAATRASFQRDFGTRPVFVSADDALRARTARETWTAPRCMTEREHARLTQTLSAYAAR
;
A
#
# COMPACT_ATOMS: atom_id res chain seq x y z
N MET A 1 12.84 -24.96 63.86
CA MET A 1 12.33 -23.77 64.60
C MET A 1 13.42 -22.69 64.57
N ASN A 2 13.25 -21.65 63.76
CA ASN A 2 13.27 -20.27 64.24
C ASN A 2 12.91 -19.31 63.11
N ARG A 3 11.95 -18.45 63.44
CA ARG A 3 11.30 -17.46 62.58
C ARG A 3 12.04 -16.15 62.75
N PHE A 4 12.40 -15.47 61.66
CA PHE A 4 12.67 -14.05 61.70
C PHE A 4 11.91 -13.38 60.55
N ALA A 5 10.88 -12.65 60.95
CA ALA A 5 10.10 -11.75 60.11
C ALA A 5 10.89 -10.45 59.92
N ILE A 6 10.95 -9.94 58.69
CA ILE A 6 11.22 -8.54 58.42
C ILE A 6 10.26 -8.06 57.32
N LEU A 7 9.35 -7.19 57.73
CA LEU A 7 8.52 -6.33 56.89
C LEU A 7 9.40 -5.26 56.24
N SER A 8 9.22 -5.00 54.95
CA SER A 8 9.55 -3.69 54.36
C SER A 8 8.64 -3.42 53.16
N ALA A 9 7.77 -2.44 53.34
CA ALA A 9 6.88 -1.89 52.34
C ALA A 9 7.70 -1.09 51.30
N VAL A 10 7.46 -1.35 50.02
CA VAL A 10 7.99 -0.52 48.92
C VAL A 10 6.79 0.19 48.29
N ALA A 11 6.75 1.52 48.45
CA ALA A 11 5.83 2.38 47.75
C ALA A 11 6.19 2.39 46.25
N ALA A 12 5.33 1.83 45.41
CA ALA A 12 5.46 1.88 43.97
C ALA A 12 4.97 3.25 43.47
N ILE A 13 5.90 4.03 42.91
CA ILE A 13 5.65 5.34 42.30
C ILE A 13 4.95 5.08 40.96
N ALA A 14 3.68 5.49 40.84
CA ALA A 14 2.92 5.34 39.60
C ALA A 14 3.45 6.33 38.55
N ALA A 15 4.22 5.84 37.58
CA ALA A 15 4.55 6.58 36.37
C ALA A 15 3.33 6.53 35.43
N SER A 16 2.59 7.64 35.34
CA SER A 16 1.55 7.84 34.32
C SER A 16 2.21 7.98 32.95
N ALA A 17 2.27 6.87 32.21
CA ALA A 17 2.66 6.86 30.81
C ALA A 17 1.59 7.60 29.98
N SER A 18 1.92 8.78 29.46
CA SER A 18 1.16 9.47 28.42
C SER A 18 1.30 8.70 27.11
N VAL A 19 0.32 7.85 26.80
CA VAL A 19 0.23 7.20 25.48
C VAL A 19 -0.12 8.27 24.43
N PRO A 20 0.70 8.47 23.38
CA PRO A 20 0.31 9.34 22.29
C PRO A 20 -0.91 8.72 21.59
N ALA A 21 -1.98 9.50 21.48
CA ALA A 21 -3.12 9.16 20.67
C ALA A 21 -2.68 9.13 19.20
N PHE A 22 -2.34 7.95 18.70
CA PHE A 22 -2.21 7.72 17.26
C PHE A 22 -3.59 7.97 16.65
N ALA A 23 -3.72 9.11 15.97
CA ALA A 23 -4.82 9.41 15.08
C ALA A 23 -5.02 8.21 14.16
N GLN A 24 -6.10 7.47 14.38
CA GLN A 24 -6.48 6.32 13.58
C GLN A 24 -6.77 6.83 12.17
N SER A 25 -5.76 6.72 11.29
CA SER A 25 -6.00 6.87 9.87
C SER A 25 -7.00 5.79 9.47
N PRO A 26 -8.09 6.11 8.77
CA PRO A 26 -9.04 5.10 8.33
C PRO A 26 -8.27 4.04 7.54
N ALA A 27 -8.35 2.79 8.01
CA ALA A 27 -7.66 1.68 7.37
C ALA A 27 -8.10 1.62 5.90
N PRO A 28 -7.16 1.56 4.94
CA PRO A 28 -7.52 1.45 3.53
C PRO A 28 -8.36 0.19 3.35
N THR A 29 -9.61 0.38 2.94
CA THR A 29 -10.54 -0.72 2.68
C THR A 29 -9.88 -1.65 1.66
N PRO A 30 -9.78 -2.96 1.92
CA PRO A 30 -9.18 -3.87 0.97
C PRO A 30 -9.97 -3.80 -0.34
N ALA A 31 -9.31 -3.36 -1.40
CA ALA A 31 -9.88 -3.39 -2.74
C ALA A 31 -10.30 -4.84 -3.04
N PRO A 32 -11.48 -5.06 -3.65
CA PRO A 32 -11.98 -6.42 -3.89
C PRO A 32 -10.93 -7.24 -4.65
N GLU A 33 -10.82 -8.52 -4.33
CA GLU A 33 -9.86 -9.47 -4.93
C GLU A 33 -9.93 -9.53 -6.47
N ARG A 34 -11.10 -9.15 -7.03
CA ARG A 34 -11.36 -9.01 -8.47
C ARG A 34 -11.23 -7.60 -9.03
N ALA A 35 -10.83 -6.61 -8.25
CA ALA A 35 -10.16 -5.44 -8.80
C ALA A 35 -8.79 -5.91 -9.28
N GLN A 36 -8.80 -6.66 -10.40
CA GLN A 36 -7.61 -7.08 -11.10
C GLN A 36 -6.81 -5.80 -11.29
N ARG A 37 -5.74 -5.67 -10.50
CA ARG A 37 -4.90 -4.49 -10.50
C ARG A 37 -4.04 -4.64 -11.75
N VAL A 38 -4.63 -4.31 -12.91
CA VAL A 38 -4.07 -4.60 -14.24
C VAL A 38 -2.83 -3.73 -14.52
N VAL A 39 -2.59 -2.73 -13.66
CA VAL A 39 -1.43 -1.83 -13.71
C VAL A 39 -0.66 -1.91 -12.39
N MET A 40 0.64 -2.15 -12.48
CA MET A 40 1.61 -2.10 -11.39
C MET A 40 2.39 -0.78 -11.41
N LEU A 41 2.83 -0.35 -10.23
CA LEU A 41 3.78 0.76 -10.11
C LEU A 41 5.19 0.23 -10.37
N CYS A 42 5.88 0.77 -11.37
CA CYS A 42 7.21 0.32 -11.77
C CYS A 42 8.16 1.50 -11.92
N ALA A 43 9.39 1.35 -11.43
CA ALA A 43 10.49 2.23 -11.80
C ALA A 43 10.99 1.88 -13.23
N THR A 44 11.71 2.81 -13.86
CA THR A 44 12.16 2.68 -15.27
C THR A 44 13.59 2.13 -15.39
N ASP A 45 14.18 1.69 -14.28
CA ASP A 45 15.54 1.19 -14.20
C ASP A 45 15.70 -0.26 -14.71
N ALA A 46 16.96 -0.69 -14.82
CA ALA A 46 17.32 -2.01 -15.31
C ALA A 46 16.93 -3.13 -14.32
N ALA A 47 16.94 -2.85 -13.01
CA ALA A 47 16.59 -3.85 -12.00
C ALA A 47 15.10 -4.23 -12.09
N THR A 48 14.23 -3.24 -12.22
CA THR A 48 12.78 -3.41 -12.42
C THR A 48 12.47 -4.12 -13.72
N ARG A 49 13.22 -3.82 -14.79
CA ARG A 49 13.07 -4.52 -16.07
C ARG A 49 13.44 -6.00 -15.95
N ALA A 50 14.54 -6.29 -15.25
CA ALA A 50 15.00 -7.65 -15.05
C ALA A 50 14.04 -8.46 -14.17
N SER A 51 13.52 -7.89 -13.07
CA SER A 51 12.52 -8.57 -12.25
C SER A 51 11.24 -8.83 -13.04
N PHE A 52 10.71 -7.81 -13.72
CA PHE A 52 9.50 -7.95 -14.52
C PHE A 52 9.63 -9.04 -15.59
N GLN A 53 10.78 -9.12 -16.27
CA GLN A 53 10.99 -10.15 -17.29
C GLN A 53 11.11 -11.56 -16.70
N ARG A 54 11.67 -11.71 -15.50
CA ARG A 54 11.68 -13.00 -14.79
C ARG A 54 10.29 -13.43 -14.37
N ASP A 55 9.48 -12.49 -13.89
CA ASP A 55 8.17 -12.79 -13.30
C ASP A 55 7.08 -12.98 -14.37
N PHE A 56 7.14 -12.23 -15.48
CA PHE A 56 6.10 -12.21 -16.51
C PHE A 56 6.56 -12.65 -17.90
N GLY A 57 7.84 -13.00 -18.08
CA GLY A 57 8.39 -13.50 -19.35
C GLY A 57 8.49 -12.47 -20.48
N THR A 58 8.10 -11.22 -20.25
CA THR A 58 8.12 -10.13 -21.23
C THR A 58 8.73 -8.87 -20.64
N ARG A 59 9.05 -7.88 -21.48
CA ARG A 59 9.51 -6.58 -20.98
C ARG A 59 8.32 -5.76 -20.48
N PRO A 60 8.50 -4.92 -19.43
CA PRO A 60 7.44 -4.07 -18.92
C PRO A 60 6.97 -3.12 -20.01
N VAL A 61 5.66 -3.00 -20.17
CA VAL A 61 5.02 -2.02 -21.04
C VAL A 61 4.41 -0.94 -20.17
N PHE A 62 4.87 0.29 -20.36
CA PHE A 62 4.41 1.44 -19.60
C PHE A 62 3.18 2.06 -20.24
N VAL A 63 2.19 2.40 -19.42
CA VAL A 63 0.95 3.07 -19.81
C VAL A 63 0.76 4.33 -18.98
N SER A 64 0.12 5.35 -19.57
CA SER A 64 -0.28 6.57 -18.86
C SER A 64 -1.55 6.37 -18.04
N ALA A 65 -1.89 7.36 -17.21
CA ALA A 65 -3.19 7.41 -16.52
C ALA A 65 -4.36 7.31 -17.51
N ASP A 66 -4.29 8.04 -18.63
CA ASP A 66 -5.34 8.09 -19.64
C ASP A 66 -5.47 6.75 -20.39
N ASP A 67 -4.35 6.10 -20.70
CA ASP A 67 -4.35 4.76 -21.31
C ASP A 67 -5.02 3.74 -20.39
N ALA A 68 -4.73 3.78 -19.08
CA ALA A 68 -5.33 2.89 -18.10
C ALA A 68 -6.85 3.11 -17.96
N LEU A 69 -7.31 4.37 -17.97
CA LEU A 69 -8.74 4.71 -17.94
C LEU A 69 -9.45 4.27 -19.23
N ARG A 70 -8.80 4.46 -20.38
CA ARG A 70 -9.33 4.01 -21.68
C ARG A 70 -9.45 2.49 -21.71
N ALA A 71 -8.40 1.77 -21.31
CA ALA A 71 -8.40 0.32 -21.25
C ALA A 71 -9.49 -0.24 -20.32
N ARG A 72 -9.69 0.40 -19.15
CA ARG A 72 -10.80 0.06 -18.24
C ARG A 72 -12.15 0.22 -18.91
N THR A 73 -12.38 1.33 -19.60
CA THR A 73 -13.64 1.62 -20.30
C THR A 73 -13.89 0.64 -21.44
N ALA A 74 -12.83 0.28 -22.17
CA ALA A 74 -12.86 -0.69 -23.24
C ALA A 74 -12.92 -2.15 -22.76
N ARG A 75 -12.86 -2.39 -21.44
CA ARG A 75 -12.75 -3.74 -20.83
C ARG A 75 -11.62 -4.57 -21.44
N GLU A 76 -10.51 -3.92 -21.73
CA GLU A 76 -9.31 -4.61 -22.20
C GLU A 76 -8.81 -5.59 -21.14
N THR A 77 -8.29 -6.72 -21.61
CA THR A 77 -7.59 -7.69 -20.79
C THR A 77 -6.16 -7.83 -21.32
N TRP A 78 -5.20 -7.92 -20.42
CA TRP A 78 -3.79 -8.06 -20.78
C TRP A 78 -3.25 -9.37 -20.23
N THR A 79 -2.45 -10.06 -21.04
CA THR A 79 -1.80 -11.31 -20.66
C THR A 79 -0.74 -11.12 -19.58
N ALA A 80 -0.17 -9.92 -19.48
CA ALA A 80 0.75 -9.50 -18.42
C ALA A 80 0.31 -8.13 -17.87
N PRO A 81 0.59 -7.81 -16.60
CA PRO A 81 0.29 -6.50 -16.05
C PRO A 81 1.03 -5.40 -16.82
N ARG A 82 0.44 -4.20 -16.87
CA ARG A 82 1.15 -3.02 -17.39
C ARG A 82 1.86 -2.31 -16.27
N CYS A 83 2.91 -1.58 -16.60
CA CYS A 83 3.60 -0.71 -15.67
C CYS A 83 3.09 0.71 -15.79
N MET A 84 3.13 1.45 -14.69
CA MET A 84 2.90 2.88 -14.65
C MET A 84 3.95 3.52 -13.74
N THR A 85 4.35 4.74 -14.05
CA THR A 85 5.28 5.50 -13.19
C THR A 85 4.53 6.11 -12.01
N GLU A 86 5.24 6.52 -10.96
CA GLU A 86 4.65 7.20 -9.79
C GLU A 86 3.84 8.42 -10.17
N ARG A 87 4.38 9.24 -11.09
CA ARG A 87 3.71 10.46 -11.56
C ARG A 87 2.38 10.15 -12.24
N GLU A 88 2.36 9.17 -13.14
CA GLU A 88 1.12 8.79 -13.84
C GLU A 88 0.13 8.11 -12.88
N HIS A 89 0.62 7.33 -11.92
CA HIS A 89 -0.24 6.71 -10.90
C HIS A 89 -0.90 7.77 -9.99
N ALA A 90 -0.17 8.82 -9.61
CA ALA A 90 -0.72 9.94 -8.87
C ALA A 90 -1.82 10.66 -9.66
N ARG A 91 -1.60 10.91 -10.96
CA ARG A 91 -2.62 11.49 -11.85
C ARG A 91 -3.86 10.59 -11.96
N LEU A 92 -3.67 9.28 -12.13
CA LEU A 92 -4.77 8.32 -12.18
C LEU A 92 -5.60 8.36 -10.89
N THR A 93 -4.94 8.33 -9.74
CA THR A 93 -5.60 8.37 -8.41
C THR A 93 -6.39 9.66 -8.23
N GLN A 94 -5.81 10.80 -8.59
CA GLN A 94 -6.49 12.09 -8.53
C GLN A 94 -7.72 12.16 -9.44
N THR A 95 -7.63 11.56 -10.63
CA THR A 95 -8.76 11.52 -11.58
C THR A 95 -9.89 10.63 -11.05
N LEU A 96 -9.56 9.46 -10.51
CA LEU A 96 -10.53 8.54 -9.94
C LEU A 96 -11.22 9.12 -8.69
N SER A 97 -10.49 9.83 -7.83
CA SER A 97 -11.10 10.49 -6.67
C SER A 97 -12.03 11.63 -7.10
N ALA A 98 -11.66 12.41 -8.12
CA ALA A 98 -12.52 13.46 -8.68
C ALA A 98 -13.81 12.91 -9.29
N TYR A 99 -13.81 11.68 -9.84
CA TYR A 99 -15.03 11.01 -10.29
C TYR A 99 -15.91 10.52 -9.14
N ALA A 100 -15.30 10.00 -8.06
CA ALA A 100 -16.04 9.50 -6.89
C ALA A 100 -16.70 10.62 -6.07
N ALA A 101 -16.20 11.85 -6.17
CA ALA A 101 -16.75 13.03 -5.51
C ALA A 101 -17.95 13.65 -6.27
N ARG A 102 -18.28 13.15 -7.45
CA ARG A 102 -19.48 13.54 -8.23
C ARG A 102 -20.60 12.54 -8.01
#